data_AF-A0A0C9VJJ5-F1
#
_entry.id   AF-A0A0C9VJJ5-F1
#
_cell.length_a   1.000
_cell.length_b   1.000
_cell.length_c   1.000
_cell.angle_alpha   90.00
_cell.angle_beta   90.00
_cell.angle_gamma   90.00
#
_symmetry.space_group_name_H-M   'P 1'
#
loop_
_entity.id
_entity.type
_entity.pdbx_description
1 polymer ?
#
loop_
_entity_poly.entity_id
_entity_poly.type
_entity_poly.pdbx_seq_one_letter_code
_entity_poly.pdbx_strand_id
1 'polypeptide(L)'
;MHRLCESDAVPSYRRTCAGLHFAQAWLFLNITRVLSIYNINPTNPLDVPEPRFRTGHMRILEEFECSITSRSSAKVELLRQSMQASQDALDQE
;
A
#
# COMPACT_ATOMS: atom_id res chain seq x y z
N MET A 1 -4.55 -36.30 -26.04
CA MET A 1 -5.72 -35.83 -25.26
C MET A 1 -5.26 -34.67 -24.38
N HIS A 2 -5.15 -33.47 -24.98
CA HIS A 2 -4.76 -32.26 -24.27
C HIS A 2 -5.93 -31.78 -23.41
N ARG A 3 -5.81 -31.82 -22.08
CA ARG A 3 -6.65 -31.00 -21.21
C ARG A 3 -5.90 -29.71 -20.93
N LEU A 4 -6.41 -28.65 -21.54
CA LEU A 4 -6.21 -27.28 -21.11
C LEU A 4 -6.69 -27.18 -19.65
N CYS A 5 -5.76 -26.99 -18.73
CA CYS A 5 -6.07 -26.65 -17.35
C CYS A 5 -6.23 -25.14 -17.31
N GLU A 6 -7.41 -24.68 -17.69
CA GLU A 6 -7.76 -23.28 -17.69
C GLU A 6 -9.10 -23.13 -16.95
N SER A 7 -9.02 -23.08 -15.62
CA SER A 7 -9.93 -22.33 -14.74
C SER A 7 -9.55 -22.56 -13.27
N ASP A 8 -9.35 -21.43 -12.58
CA ASP A 8 -9.27 -21.22 -11.13
C ASP A 8 -7.90 -21.42 -10.44
N ALA A 9 -7.26 -20.27 -10.21
CA ALA A 9 -5.95 -20.01 -9.63
C ALA A 9 -5.80 -20.36 -8.13
N VAL A 10 -6.46 -21.41 -7.63
CA VAL A 10 -6.28 -21.88 -6.26
C VAL A 10 -5.40 -23.14 -6.28
N PRO A 11 -4.20 -23.12 -5.68
CA PRO A 11 -3.37 -24.31 -5.55
C PRO A 11 -4.17 -25.43 -4.89
N SER A 12 -3.96 -26.68 -5.34
CA SER A 12 -4.62 -27.87 -4.80
C SER A 12 -4.71 -27.81 -3.26
N TYR A 13 -5.86 -28.18 -2.69
CA TYR A 13 -6.22 -28.08 -1.26
C TYR A 13 -5.10 -28.37 -0.24
N ARG A 14 -4.15 -29.26 -0.58
CA ARG A 14 -2.99 -29.62 0.26
C ARG A 14 -1.87 -28.56 0.33
N ARG A 15 -1.84 -27.56 -0.56
CA ARG A 15 -0.82 -26.49 -0.64
C ARG A 15 -1.44 -25.09 -0.57
N THR A 16 -2.73 -24.99 -0.27
CA THR A 16 -3.39 -23.70 -0.09
C THR A 16 -2.95 -23.08 1.24
N CYS A 17 -2.59 -21.79 1.23
CA CYS A 17 -2.35 -21.06 2.45
C CYS A 17 -3.66 -20.97 3.25
N ALA A 18 -3.68 -21.52 4.47
CA ALA A 18 -4.85 -21.44 5.35
C ALA A 18 -5.25 -19.98 5.65
N GLY A 19 -4.30 -19.06 5.60
CA GLY A 19 -4.51 -17.63 5.79
C GLY A 19 -4.94 -16.85 4.54
N LEU A 20 -5.19 -17.50 3.40
CA LEU A 20 -5.46 -16.80 2.13
C LEU A 20 -6.63 -15.82 2.24
N HIS A 21 -7.77 -16.27 2.74
CA HIS A 21 -8.96 -15.42 2.87
C HIS A 21 -8.77 -14.30 3.89
N PHE A 22 -8.09 -14.58 5.01
CA PHE A 22 -7.76 -13.56 5.99
C PHE A 22 -6.83 -12.49 5.39
N ALA A 23 -5.78 -12.90 4.67
CA ALA A 23 -4.86 -11.98 4.01
C ALA A 23 -5.56 -11.10 2.97
N GLN A 24 -6.48 -11.67 2.19
CA GLN A 24 -7.28 -10.92 1.21
C GLN A 24 -8.17 -9.88 1.90
N ALA A 25 -8.91 -10.26 2.94
CA ALA A 25 -9.79 -9.35 3.68
C ALA A 25 -8.97 -8.24 4.38
N TRP A 26 -7.85 -8.61 5.00
CA TRP A 26 -6.95 -7.68 5.66
C TRP A 26 -6.36 -6.67 4.66
N LEU A 27 -5.88 -7.14 3.51
CA LEU A 27 -5.33 -6.27 2.47
C LEU A 27 -6.39 -5.29 1.94
N PHE A 28 -7.60 -5.78 1.68
CA PHE A 28 -8.72 -4.96 1.23
C PHE A 28 -9.05 -3.84 2.22
N LEU A 29 -9.22 -4.16 3.50
CA LEU A 29 -9.55 -3.17 4.53
C LEU A 29 -8.44 -2.12 4.71
N ASN A 30 -7.18 -2.53 4.66
CA ASN A 30 -6.07 -1.59 4.81
C ASN A 30 -5.93 -0.68 3.60
N ILE A 31 -6.00 -1.22 2.37
CA ILE A 31 -5.91 -0.40 1.15
C ILE A 31 -7.09 0.57 1.08
N THR A 32 -8.32 0.09 1.30
CA THR A 32 -9.51 0.97 1.26
C THR A 32 -9.45 2.06 2.33
N ARG A 33 -8.97 1.75 3.54
CA ARG A 33 -8.74 2.76 4.58
C ARG A 33 -7.74 3.82 4.14
N VAL A 34 -6.59 3.43 3.58
CA VAL A 34 -5.58 4.38 3.07
C VAL A 34 -6.17 5.24 1.96
N LEU A 35 -6.82 4.64 0.97
CA LEU A 35 -7.41 5.36 -0.17
C LEU A 35 -8.57 6.27 0.23
N SER A 36 -9.30 5.96 1.31
CA SER A 36 -10.35 6.81 1.85
C SER A 36 -9.82 8.12 2.46
N ILE A 37 -8.57 8.12 2.92
CA ILE A 37 -7.95 9.25 3.62
C ILE A 37 -7.03 10.05 2.67
N TYR A 38 -6.34 9.35 1.77
CA TYR A 38 -5.29 9.94 0.93
C TYR A 38 -5.61 9.85 -0.56
N ASN A 39 -5.12 10.83 -1.32
CA ASN A 39 -4.94 10.75 -2.75
C ASN A 39 -3.50 10.35 -3.02
N ILE A 40 -3.31 9.26 -3.77
CA ILE A 40 -1.99 8.77 -4.18
C ILE A 40 -1.94 8.92 -5.69
N ASN A 41 -1.03 9.76 -6.18
CA ASN A 41 -0.86 10.03 -7.61
C ASN A 41 0.61 9.82 -8.00
N PRO A 42 0.90 9.42 -9.24
CA PRO A 42 2.27 9.46 -9.74
C PRO A 42 2.77 10.90 -9.78
N THR A 43 4.08 11.09 -9.63
CA THR A 43 4.70 12.44 -9.73
C THR A 43 4.47 13.06 -11.10
N ASN A 44 4.53 12.23 -12.15
CA ASN A 44 4.14 12.60 -13.50
C ASN A 44 2.86 11.82 -13.91
N PRO A 45 1.73 12.49 -14.21
CA PRO A 45 0.48 11.82 -14.54
C PRO A 45 0.54 10.98 -15.83
N LEU A 46 1.54 11.22 -16.69
CA LEU A 46 1.75 10.44 -17.92
C LEU A 46 2.65 9.21 -17.71
N ASP A 47 3.31 9.10 -16.56
CA ASP A 47 4.29 8.06 -16.27
C ASP A 47 3.86 7.27 -15.03
N VAL A 48 3.06 6.23 -15.25
CA VAL A 48 2.70 5.29 -14.19
C VAL A 48 3.92 4.40 -13.93
N PRO A 49 4.53 4.44 -12.74
CA PRO A 49 5.77 3.71 -12.49
C PRO A 49 5.53 2.21 -12.57
N GLU A 50 6.31 1.54 -13.42
CA GLU A 50 6.30 0.09 -13.53
C GLU A 50 6.78 -0.56 -12.21
N PRO A 51 6.03 -1.52 -11.64
CA PRO A 51 6.38 -2.11 -10.36
C PRO A 51 7.61 -3.00 -10.49
N ARG A 52 8.74 -2.53 -9.96
CA ARG A 52 9.98 -3.31 -9.86
C ARG A 52 10.06 -3.98 -8.50
N PHE A 53 10.48 -5.25 -8.48
CA PHE A 53 10.61 -6.02 -7.25
C PHE A 53 12.04 -6.47 -7.06
N ARG A 54 12.58 -6.30 -5.84
CA ARG A 54 13.87 -6.89 -5.48
C ARG A 54 13.76 -8.40 -5.46
N THR A 55 14.79 -9.06 -5.98
CA THR A 55 14.87 -10.52 -5.98
C THR A 55 15.33 -11.02 -4.61
N GLY A 56 14.63 -12.00 -4.04
CA GLY A 56 14.92 -12.58 -2.74
C GLY A 56 13.85 -13.59 -2.30
N HIS A 57 13.92 -14.05 -1.05
CA HIS A 57 12.92 -14.97 -0.49
C HIS A 57 11.52 -14.34 -0.41
N MET A 58 11.44 -13.02 -0.32
CA MET A 58 10.20 -12.25 -0.41
C MET A 58 10.30 -11.29 -1.60
N ARG A 59 9.18 -11.06 -2.28
CA ARG A 59 9.09 -10.01 -3.30
C ARG A 59 8.81 -8.69 -2.60
N ILE A 60 9.82 -7.85 -2.52
CA ILE A 60 9.72 -6.51 -1.95
C ILE A 60 9.68 -5.53 -3.11
N LEU A 61 8.64 -4.68 -3.13
CA LEU A 61 8.51 -3.62 -4.11
C LEU A 61 9.65 -2.62 -3.91
N GLU A 62 10.31 -2.23 -5.00
CA GLU A 62 11.29 -1.15 -4.98
C GLU A 62 10.60 0.19 -4.73
N GLU A 63 11.37 1.13 -4.18
CA GLU A 63 10.89 2.50 -3.98
C GLU A 63 10.61 3.15 -5.34
N PHE A 64 9.49 3.88 -5.40
CA PHE A 64 9.07 4.65 -6.57
C PHE A 64 8.55 6.01 -6.12
N GLU A 65 8.71 7.01 -6.99
CA GLU A 65 8.26 8.36 -6.68
C GLU A 65 6.74 8.47 -6.83
N CYS A 66 6.08 8.96 -5.79
CA CYS A 66 4.65 9.28 -5.83
C CYS A 66 4.32 10.46 -4.92
N SER A 67 3.22 11.14 -5.24
CA SER A 67 2.66 12.21 -4.42
C SER A 67 1.49 11.67 -3.60
N ILE A 68 1.62 11.76 -2.28
CA ILE A 68 0.57 11.38 -1.34
C ILE A 68 0.07 12.65 -0.66
N THR A 69 -1.20 12.98 -0.89
CA THR A 69 -1.86 14.14 -0.28
C THR A 69 -3.08 13.71 0.51
N SER A 70 -3.32 14.32 1.67
CA SER A 70 -4.55 14.04 2.41
C SER A 70 -5.75 14.66 1.69
N ARG A 71 -6.88 13.94 1.67
CA ARG A 71 -8.15 14.44 1.14
C ARG A 71 -8.78 15.52 2.04
N SER A 72 -8.39 15.61 3.31
CA SER A 72 -8.99 16.53 4.29
C SER A 72 -8.00 17.60 4.74
N SER A 73 -8.25 18.85 4.36
CA SER A 73 -7.43 20.01 4.76
C SER A 73 -7.37 20.19 6.28
N ALA A 74 -8.49 19.98 6.98
CA ALA A 74 -8.57 20.09 8.42
C ALA A 74 -7.64 19.12 9.16
N LYS A 75 -7.52 17.87 8.68
CA LYS A 75 -6.60 16.89 9.27
C LYS A 75 -5.14 17.23 9.02
N VAL A 76 -4.82 17.79 7.85
CA VAL A 76 -3.45 18.25 7.57
C VAL A 76 -3.06 19.37 8.54
N GLU A 77 -3.97 20.30 8.80
CA GLU A 77 -3.70 21.39 9.73
C GLU A 77 -3.45 20.90 11.16
N LEU A 78 -4.29 19.97 11.65
CA LEU A 78 -4.07 19.33 12.95
C LEU A 78 -2.72 18.60 13.03
N LEU A 79 -2.32 17.91 11.95
CA LEU A 79 -1.01 17.26 11.89
C LEU A 79 0.14 18.27 11.92
N ARG A 80 0.02 19.40 11.21
CA ARG A 80 1.04 20.46 11.24
C ARG A 80 1.17 21.06 12.64
N GLN A 81 0.06 21.32 13.31
CA GLN A 81 0.06 21.83 14.68
C GLN A 81 0.71 20.83 15.66
N SER A 82 0.38 19.54 15.52
CA SER A 82 0.98 18.46 16.32
C SER A 82 2.49 18.31 16.08
N MET A 83 2.93 18.42 14.82
CA MET A 83 4.34 18.36 14.44
C MET A 83 5.10 19.55 15.02
N GLN A 84 4.56 20.77 14.88
CA GLN A 84 5.18 21.99 15.41
C GLN A 84 5.33 21.92 16.93
N ALA A 85 4.27 21.50 17.64
CA ALA A 85 4.33 21.33 19.09
C ALA A 85 5.39 20.30 19.53
N SER A 86 5.63 19.26 18.72
CA SER A 86 6.67 18.26 19.01
C SER A 86 8.08 18.79 18.74
N GLN A 87 8.23 19.62 17.70
CA GLN A 87 9.50 20.26 17.34
C GLN A 87 9.90 21.30 18.41
N ASP A 88 8.96 22.14 18.84
CA ASP A 88 9.18 23.16 19.88
C ASP A 88 9.59 22.54 21.23
N ALA A 89 9.17 21.30 21.49
CA ALA A 89 9.56 20.56 22.69
C ALA A 89 11.00 20.01 22.62
N LEU A 90 11.48 19.66 21.42
CA LEU A 90 12.85 19.18 21.20
C LEU A 90 13.87 20.33 21.23
N ASP A 91 13.46 21.53 20.80
CA ASP A 91 14.33 22.70 20.79
C ASP A 91 14.52 23.34 22.20
N GLN A 92 13.83 22.81 23.22
CA GLN A 92 13.92 23.23 24.63
C GLN A 92 14.89 22.38 25.48
N GLU A 93 15.44 21.29 24.94
CA GLU A 93 16.55 20.51 25.52
C GLU A 93 17.92 21.01 25.01
#